data_AF-A0A2V7VQB2-F1
#
_entry.id   AF-A0A2V7VQB2-F1
#
_cell.length_a   1.000
_cell.length_b   1.000
_cell.length_c   1.000
_cell.angle_alpha   90.00
_cell.angle_beta   90.00
_cell.angle_gamma   90.00
#
_symmetry.space_group_name_H-M   'P 1'
#
loop_
_entity.id
_entity.type
_entity.pdbx_description
1 polymer ?
#
loop_
_entity_poly.entity_id
_entity_poly.type
_entity_poly.pdbx_seq_one_letter_code
_entity_poly.pdbx_strand_id
1 'polypeptide(L)'
;MLLGAPPDPAANLSACKNGWSSCERPLLTQMELSAVTLAERARNLSICRSGLSSCDQSQLTEAEAIAVAVAAYDRNVSNCKAGFNPCDQSRLTRSETREVAVARHRRQLSSCEDDIGPCDPSTFTALEVAGVARAQRARAVANCRDGLGHCDYSGLTGSEAREVAQAESQRNVTSCSYGWEGCDRSKLTRREAAEVDSAVRVSNISDCREGRDSCDYSLLSRSEAREITRAERARNYTACLNRRGYCDRSRLTPSEAAKIPPDVREDSLIHMDPGGPIDPYGRE
;
A
#
# COMPACT_ATOMS: atom_id res chain seq x y z
N MET A 1 56.77 -5.20 0.95
CA MET A 1 56.02 -6.07 0.02
C MET A 1 55.95 -7.45 0.66
N LEU A 2 54.79 -7.80 1.23
CA LEU A 2 54.57 -9.11 1.85
C LEU A 2 54.12 -10.08 0.75
N LEU A 3 54.97 -11.05 0.43
CA LEU A 3 54.59 -12.19 -0.42
C LEU A 3 53.62 -13.05 0.40
N GLY A 4 52.37 -13.11 -0.04
CA GLY A 4 51.36 -13.98 0.58
C GLY A 4 51.80 -15.43 0.52
N ALA A 5 51.49 -16.20 1.56
CA ALA A 5 51.72 -17.65 1.57
C ALA A 5 51.07 -18.29 0.33
N PRO A 6 51.72 -19.29 -0.30
CA PRO A 6 51.13 -19.98 -1.44
C PRO A 6 49.75 -20.52 -1.04
N PRO A 7 48.73 -20.38 -1.90
CA PRO A 7 47.39 -20.87 -1.59
C PRO A 7 47.46 -22.36 -1.28
N ASP A 8 46.74 -22.79 -0.24
CA ASP A 8 46.55 -24.20 0.08
C ASP A 8 46.17 -24.97 -1.21
N PRO A 9 46.91 -26.02 -1.61
CA PRO A 9 46.64 -26.76 -2.84
C PRO A 9 45.18 -27.21 -2.98
N ALA A 10 44.54 -27.61 -1.87
CA ALA A 10 43.13 -27.99 -1.88
C ALA A 10 42.20 -26.79 -2.14
N ALA A 11 42.50 -25.64 -1.53
CA ALA A 11 41.80 -24.39 -1.78
C ALA A 11 41.96 -23.90 -3.22
N ASN A 12 43.18 -23.98 -3.78
CA ASN A 12 43.44 -23.61 -5.18
C ASN A 12 42.68 -24.53 -6.15
N LEU A 13 42.73 -25.85 -5.93
CA LEU A 13 41.96 -26.82 -6.72
C LEU A 13 40.46 -26.54 -6.69
N SER A 14 39.91 -26.20 -5.50
CA SER A 14 38.51 -25.83 -5.35
C SER A 14 38.18 -24.54 -6.11
N ALA A 15 39.00 -23.49 -5.96
CA ALA A 15 38.82 -22.23 -6.68
C ALA A 15 38.80 -22.46 -8.20
N CYS A 16 39.71 -23.28 -8.73
CA CYS A 16 39.77 -23.64 -10.14
C CYS A 16 38.55 -24.44 -10.62
N LYS A 17 38.12 -25.46 -9.87
CA LYS A 17 36.91 -26.23 -10.21
C LYS A 17 35.67 -25.33 -10.28
N ASN A 18 35.56 -24.35 -9.39
CA ASN A 18 34.44 -23.41 -9.36
C ASN A 18 34.57 -22.24 -10.36
N GLY A 19 35.74 -22.06 -11.00
CA GLY A 19 35.98 -20.97 -11.96
C GLY A 19 36.13 -19.61 -11.30
N TRP A 20 36.62 -19.56 -10.06
CA TRP A 20 36.88 -18.31 -9.34
C TRP A 20 38.15 -17.63 -9.85
N SER A 21 38.19 -16.30 -9.76
CA SER A 21 39.35 -15.50 -10.18
C SER A 21 40.62 -15.76 -9.36
N SER A 22 40.48 -16.38 -8.18
CA SER A 22 41.59 -16.80 -7.33
C SER A 22 42.25 -18.12 -7.77
N CYS A 23 41.84 -18.70 -8.90
CA CYS A 23 42.43 -19.92 -9.45
C CYS A 23 43.83 -19.66 -10.03
N GLU A 24 44.84 -20.33 -9.48
CA GLU A 24 46.21 -20.33 -9.97
C GLU A 24 46.50 -21.64 -10.72
N ARG A 25 46.12 -21.68 -12.01
CA ARG A 25 46.32 -22.85 -12.89
C ARG A 25 47.74 -23.42 -12.92
N PRO A 26 48.83 -22.61 -12.92
CA PRO A 26 50.20 -23.13 -12.96
C PRO A 26 50.59 -23.98 -11.74
N LEU A 27 49.83 -23.90 -10.64
CA LEU A 27 50.10 -24.67 -9.41
C LEU A 27 49.43 -26.04 -9.38
N LEU A 28 48.67 -26.42 -10.43
CA LEU A 28 47.94 -27.68 -10.48
C LEU A 28 48.79 -28.82 -11.04
N THR A 29 48.62 -30.01 -10.48
CA THR A 29 49.12 -31.27 -11.08
C THR A 29 48.33 -31.65 -12.33
N GLN A 30 48.85 -32.55 -13.15
CA GLN A 30 48.16 -33.03 -14.36
C GLN A 30 46.79 -33.68 -14.06
N MET A 31 46.69 -34.41 -12.94
CA MET A 31 45.43 -35.03 -12.52
C MET A 31 44.41 -33.97 -12.07
N GLU A 32 44.88 -32.94 -11.36
CA GLU A 32 44.05 -31.80 -10.94
C GLU A 32 43.57 -30.96 -12.13
N LEU A 33 44.45 -30.68 -13.10
CA LEU A 33 44.11 -30.04 -14.37
C LEU A 33 43.00 -30.81 -15.10
N SER A 34 43.09 -32.14 -15.13
CA SER A 34 42.06 -33.00 -15.74
C SER A 34 40.73 -32.88 -14.99
N ALA A 35 40.76 -32.87 -13.66
CA ALA A 35 39.57 -32.69 -12.83
C ALA A 35 38.95 -31.27 -12.95
N VAL A 36 39.77 -30.23 -13.07
CA VAL A 36 39.33 -28.85 -13.30
C VAL A 36 38.68 -28.73 -14.68
N THR A 37 39.25 -29.35 -15.72
CA THR A 37 38.69 -29.35 -17.07
C THR A 37 37.30 -30.00 -17.11
N LEU A 38 37.11 -31.12 -16.39
CA LEU A 38 35.80 -31.76 -16.25
C LEU A 38 34.78 -30.84 -15.54
N ALA A 39 35.21 -30.14 -14.49
CA ALA A 39 34.36 -29.19 -13.76
C ALA A 39 33.99 -27.97 -14.62
N GLU A 40 34.94 -27.44 -15.38
CA GLU A 40 34.72 -26.35 -16.35
C GLU A 40 33.69 -26.74 -17.40
N ARG A 41 33.86 -27.93 -18.00
CA ARG A 41 32.90 -28.46 -18.98
C ARG A 41 31.51 -28.68 -18.39
N ALA A 42 31.42 -29.22 -17.17
CA ALA A 42 30.14 -29.39 -16.47
C ALA A 42 29.45 -28.04 -16.20
N ARG A 43 30.21 -27.01 -15.79
CA ARG A 43 29.69 -25.64 -15.63
C ARG A 43 29.21 -25.06 -16.95
N ASN A 44 30.02 -25.18 -18.01
CA ASN A 44 29.66 -24.72 -19.34
C ASN A 44 28.36 -25.38 -19.82
N LEU A 45 28.25 -26.71 -19.71
CA LEU A 45 27.03 -27.45 -20.04
C LEU A 45 25.81 -26.93 -19.26
N SER A 46 25.95 -26.66 -17.95
CA SER A 46 24.86 -26.10 -17.14
C SER A 46 24.40 -24.72 -17.63
N ILE A 47 25.34 -23.84 -17.96
CA ILE A 47 25.08 -22.52 -18.55
C ILE A 47 24.34 -22.67 -19.89
N CYS A 48 24.82 -23.57 -20.75
CA CYS A 48 24.21 -23.86 -22.05
C CYS A 48 22.75 -24.36 -21.92
N ARG A 49 22.51 -25.32 -21.02
CA ARG A 49 21.15 -25.85 -20.78
C ARG A 49 20.20 -24.77 -20.29
N SER A 50 20.70 -23.85 -19.46
CA SER A 50 19.95 -22.71 -18.95
C SER A 50 19.61 -21.67 -20.03
N GLY A 51 20.28 -21.73 -21.20
CA GLY A 51 20.05 -20.80 -22.31
C GLY A 51 20.75 -19.45 -22.13
N LEU A 52 21.75 -19.37 -21.26
CA LEU A 52 22.56 -18.16 -21.08
C LEU A 52 23.55 -18.01 -22.24
N SER A 53 23.74 -16.78 -22.70
CA SER A 53 24.58 -16.46 -23.87
C SER A 53 26.08 -16.65 -23.63
N SER A 54 26.52 -16.80 -22.37
CA SER A 54 27.91 -17.06 -21.99
C SER A 54 28.36 -18.51 -22.20
N CYS A 55 27.48 -19.37 -22.70
CA CYS A 55 27.78 -20.75 -23.08
C CYS A 55 28.74 -20.82 -24.27
N ASP A 56 29.82 -21.60 -24.15
CA ASP A 56 30.71 -21.96 -25.26
C ASP A 56 30.29 -23.31 -25.86
N GLN A 57 29.57 -23.28 -26.98
CA GLN A 57 29.08 -24.49 -27.64
C GLN A 57 30.20 -25.34 -28.26
N SER A 58 31.38 -24.76 -28.51
CA SER A 58 32.50 -25.48 -29.14
C SER A 58 33.12 -26.56 -28.23
N GLN A 59 32.85 -26.47 -26.92
CA GLN A 59 33.37 -27.41 -25.91
C GLN A 59 32.42 -28.56 -25.58
N LEU A 60 31.25 -28.63 -26.22
CA LEU A 60 30.27 -29.69 -25.98
C LEU A 60 30.58 -30.93 -26.81
N THR A 61 30.40 -32.12 -26.24
CA THR A 61 30.25 -33.33 -27.07
C THR A 61 28.91 -33.33 -27.79
N GLU A 62 28.78 -34.18 -28.79
CA GLU A 62 27.52 -34.42 -29.49
C GLU A 62 26.36 -34.74 -28.52
N ALA A 63 26.56 -35.64 -27.56
CA ALA A 63 25.56 -35.98 -26.56
C ALA A 63 25.15 -34.76 -25.69
N GLU A 64 26.11 -33.92 -25.32
CA GLU A 64 25.86 -32.69 -24.55
C GLU A 64 25.13 -31.64 -25.39
N ALA A 65 25.51 -31.48 -26.66
CA ALA A 65 24.84 -30.57 -27.59
C ALA A 65 23.38 -30.98 -27.83
N ILE A 66 23.11 -32.28 -27.98
CA ILE A 66 21.73 -32.83 -28.04
C ILE A 66 20.97 -32.48 -26.76
N ALA A 67 21.59 -32.68 -25.59
CA ALA A 67 20.95 -32.42 -24.32
C ALA A 67 20.66 -30.92 -24.09
N VAL A 68 21.51 -30.03 -24.59
CA VAL A 68 21.29 -28.57 -24.63
C VAL A 68 20.15 -28.22 -25.58
N ALA A 69 20.10 -28.84 -26.77
CA ALA A 69 19.04 -28.61 -27.75
C ALA A 69 17.66 -29.03 -27.21
N VAL A 70 17.58 -30.16 -26.49
CA VAL A 70 16.37 -30.60 -25.78
C VAL A 70 15.96 -29.58 -24.72
N ALA A 71 16.89 -29.13 -23.86
CA ALA A 71 16.58 -28.12 -22.85
C ALA A 71 16.08 -26.79 -23.47
N ALA A 72 16.64 -26.40 -24.61
CA ALA A 72 16.18 -25.22 -25.35
C ALA A 72 14.78 -25.41 -25.94
N TYR A 73 14.48 -26.60 -26.45
CA TYR A 73 13.16 -26.97 -26.94
C TYR A 73 12.11 -26.96 -25.82
N ASP A 74 12.40 -27.59 -24.68
CA ASP A 74 11.49 -27.63 -23.53
C ASP A 74 11.16 -26.24 -22.99
N ARG A 75 12.17 -25.35 -22.94
CA ARG A 75 11.97 -23.94 -22.60
C ARG A 75 11.10 -23.22 -23.63
N ASN A 76 11.30 -23.47 -24.92
CA ASN A 76 10.45 -22.88 -25.97
C ASN A 76 8.99 -23.30 -25.82
N VAL A 77 8.72 -24.60 -25.63
CA VAL A 77 7.37 -25.12 -25.39
C VAL A 77 6.77 -24.49 -24.14
N SER A 78 7.54 -24.40 -23.05
CA SER A 78 7.09 -23.80 -21.79
C SER A 78 6.75 -22.31 -21.94
N ASN A 79 7.61 -21.54 -22.60
CA ASN A 79 7.38 -20.13 -22.90
C ASN A 79 6.12 -19.95 -23.74
N CYS A 80 5.96 -20.72 -24.81
CA CYS A 80 4.76 -20.67 -25.66
C CYS A 80 3.49 -20.99 -24.87
N LYS A 81 3.52 -22.03 -24.04
CA LYS A 81 2.39 -22.41 -23.20
C LYS A 81 2.07 -21.32 -22.18
N ALA A 82 3.06 -20.65 -21.61
CA ALA A 82 2.88 -19.56 -20.65
C ALA A 82 2.51 -18.22 -21.31
N GLY A 83 2.80 -18.04 -22.62
CA GLY A 83 2.66 -16.76 -23.31
C GLY A 83 3.85 -15.83 -23.14
N PHE A 84 5.02 -16.35 -22.75
CA PHE A 84 6.25 -15.58 -22.62
C PHE A 84 7.03 -15.55 -23.95
N ASN A 85 7.75 -14.45 -24.15
CA ASN A 85 8.72 -14.31 -25.24
C ASN A 85 10.14 -14.62 -24.74
N PRO A 86 11.01 -15.26 -25.55
CA PRO A 86 10.72 -15.74 -26.90
C PRO A 86 9.90 -17.05 -26.91
N CYS A 87 8.98 -17.15 -27.87
CA CYS A 87 8.24 -18.35 -28.23
C CYS A 87 8.27 -18.53 -29.75
N ASP A 88 9.04 -19.52 -30.23
CA ASP A 88 9.09 -19.91 -31.63
C ASP A 88 8.07 -21.02 -31.91
N GLN A 89 6.94 -20.63 -32.50
CA GLN A 89 5.86 -21.54 -32.84
C GLN A 89 6.22 -22.53 -33.95
N SER A 90 7.21 -22.21 -34.80
CA SER A 90 7.61 -23.07 -35.92
C SER A 90 8.28 -24.36 -35.45
N ARG A 91 8.78 -24.36 -34.20
CA ARG A 91 9.44 -25.49 -33.57
C ARG A 91 8.50 -26.41 -32.81
N LEU A 92 7.21 -26.09 -32.73
CA LEU A 92 6.25 -26.90 -31.98
C LEU A 92 5.72 -28.06 -32.83
N THR A 93 5.52 -29.20 -32.19
CA THR A 93 4.70 -30.28 -32.75
C THR A 93 3.24 -29.87 -32.81
N ARG A 94 2.44 -30.58 -33.63
CA ARG A 94 0.99 -30.35 -33.71
C ARG A 94 0.26 -30.49 -32.37
N SER A 95 0.71 -31.38 -31.47
CA SER A 95 0.11 -31.51 -30.14
C SER A 95 0.41 -30.29 -29.28
N GLU A 96 1.67 -29.85 -29.25
CA GLU A 96 2.05 -28.68 -28.46
C GLU A 96 1.40 -27.40 -29.01
N THR A 97 1.25 -27.24 -30.32
CA THR A 97 0.50 -26.11 -30.89
C THR A 97 -0.95 -26.09 -30.38
N ARG A 98 -1.61 -27.26 -30.29
CA ARG A 98 -2.97 -27.36 -29.73
C ARG A 98 -2.99 -27.00 -28.24
N GLU A 99 -2.03 -27.50 -27.47
CA GLU A 99 -1.92 -27.20 -26.05
C GLU A 99 -1.64 -25.70 -25.79
N VAL A 100 -0.78 -25.09 -26.60
CA VAL A 100 -0.50 -23.64 -26.57
C VAL A 100 -1.76 -22.85 -26.91
N ALA A 101 -2.54 -23.27 -27.92
CA ALA A 101 -3.79 -22.63 -28.27
C ALA A 101 -4.82 -22.70 -27.12
N VAL A 102 -4.97 -23.86 -26.47
CA VAL A 102 -5.82 -24.02 -25.28
C VAL A 102 -5.34 -23.14 -24.14
N ALA A 103 -4.04 -23.10 -23.86
CA ALA A 103 -3.48 -22.28 -22.79
C ALA A 103 -3.70 -20.78 -23.05
N ARG A 104 -3.51 -20.34 -24.30
CA ARG A 104 -3.80 -18.96 -24.73
C ARG A 104 -5.27 -18.62 -24.55
N HIS A 105 -6.17 -19.48 -25.01
CA HIS A 105 -7.62 -19.30 -24.87
C HIS A 105 -8.03 -19.16 -23.39
N ARG A 106 -7.51 -20.03 -22.53
CA ARG A 106 -7.75 -19.95 -21.07
C ARG A 106 -7.26 -18.64 -20.46
N ARG A 107 -6.08 -18.16 -20.85
CA ARG A 107 -5.59 -16.86 -20.38
C ARG A 107 -6.48 -15.71 -20.85
N GLN A 108 -6.88 -15.70 -22.12
CA GLN A 108 -7.77 -14.68 -22.66
C GLN A 108 -9.11 -14.66 -21.91
N LEU A 109 -9.68 -15.84 -21.65
CA LEU A 109 -10.90 -15.96 -20.86
C LEU A 109 -10.70 -15.44 -19.44
N SER A 110 -9.62 -15.83 -18.74
CA SER A 110 -9.30 -15.33 -17.40
C SER A 110 -9.11 -13.81 -17.40
N SER A 111 -8.40 -13.25 -18.38
CA SER A 111 -8.21 -11.80 -18.48
C SER A 111 -9.55 -11.06 -18.67
N CYS A 112 -10.45 -11.58 -19.50
CA CYS A 112 -11.81 -11.07 -19.62
C CYS A 112 -12.59 -11.19 -18.31
N GLU A 113 -12.50 -12.35 -17.66
CA GLU A 113 -13.12 -12.59 -16.36
C GLU A 113 -12.55 -11.67 -15.29
N ASP A 114 -11.30 -11.24 -15.35
CA ASP A 114 -10.64 -10.37 -14.36
C ASP A 114 -10.66 -8.88 -14.73
N ASP A 115 -11.25 -8.51 -15.87
CA ASP A 115 -11.24 -7.14 -16.44
C ASP A 115 -9.83 -6.59 -16.73
N ILE A 116 -8.92 -7.48 -17.15
CA ILE A 116 -7.54 -7.15 -17.48
C ILE A 116 -7.41 -6.97 -19.00
N GLY A 117 -7.41 -5.73 -19.45
CA GLY A 117 -7.23 -5.38 -20.86
C GLY A 117 -8.50 -5.58 -21.71
N PRO A 118 -8.40 -5.45 -23.04
CA PRO A 118 -9.56 -5.56 -23.92
C PRO A 118 -10.08 -7.00 -23.96
N CYS A 119 -11.40 -7.15 -23.83
CA CYS A 119 -12.09 -8.41 -24.02
C CYS A 119 -12.88 -8.39 -25.34
N ASP A 120 -12.63 -9.36 -26.22
CA ASP A 120 -13.43 -9.58 -27.43
C ASP A 120 -14.33 -10.81 -27.24
N PRO A 121 -15.64 -10.62 -27.00
CA PRO A 121 -16.58 -11.72 -26.78
C PRO A 121 -16.72 -12.66 -28.00
N SER A 122 -16.37 -12.20 -29.21
CA SER A 122 -16.57 -12.95 -30.45
C SER A 122 -15.66 -14.19 -30.55
N THR A 123 -14.60 -14.25 -29.74
CA THR A 123 -13.65 -15.37 -29.72
C THR A 123 -14.07 -16.50 -28.78
N PHE A 124 -15.16 -16.35 -28.04
CA PHE A 124 -15.60 -17.29 -27.01
C PHE A 124 -16.89 -18.02 -27.36
N THR A 125 -17.09 -19.18 -26.73
CA THR A 125 -18.38 -19.88 -26.76
C THR A 125 -19.44 -19.12 -25.95
N ALA A 126 -20.72 -19.37 -26.23
CA ALA A 126 -21.82 -18.74 -25.48
C ALA A 126 -21.74 -19.01 -23.96
N LEU A 127 -21.25 -20.18 -23.56
CA LEU A 127 -21.06 -20.53 -22.15
C LEU A 127 -19.96 -19.70 -21.49
N GLU A 128 -18.85 -19.49 -22.19
CA GLU A 128 -17.73 -18.67 -21.74
C GLU A 128 -18.12 -17.20 -21.65
N VAL A 129 -18.82 -16.67 -22.65
CA VAL A 129 -19.38 -15.30 -22.60
C VAL A 129 -20.30 -15.12 -21.39
N ALA A 130 -21.17 -16.10 -21.12
CA ALA A 130 -22.02 -16.07 -19.93
C ALA A 130 -21.20 -16.15 -18.62
N GLY A 131 -20.06 -16.85 -18.62
CA GLY A 131 -19.10 -16.86 -17.50
C GLY A 131 -18.48 -15.50 -17.24
N VAL A 132 -17.93 -14.87 -18.28
CA VAL A 132 -17.38 -13.51 -18.23
C VAL A 132 -18.40 -12.50 -17.72
N ALA A 133 -19.63 -12.54 -18.26
CA ALA A 133 -20.70 -11.65 -17.83
C ALA A 133 -21.06 -11.82 -16.34
N ARG A 134 -21.04 -13.06 -15.83
CA ARG A 134 -21.25 -13.31 -14.39
C ARG A 134 -20.09 -12.75 -13.55
N ALA A 135 -18.85 -12.95 -13.97
CA ALA A 135 -17.69 -12.41 -13.26
C ALA A 135 -17.72 -10.87 -13.22
N GLN A 136 -18.04 -10.23 -14.34
CA GLN A 136 -18.21 -8.78 -14.45
C GLN A 136 -19.35 -8.26 -13.56
N ARG A 137 -20.52 -8.92 -13.58
CA ARG A 137 -21.63 -8.57 -12.67
C ARG A 137 -21.22 -8.72 -11.20
N ALA A 138 -20.53 -9.80 -10.84
CA ALA A 138 -20.08 -10.01 -9.47
C ALA A 138 -19.13 -8.91 -8.99
N ARG A 139 -18.21 -8.44 -9.85
CA ARG A 139 -17.37 -7.27 -9.56
C ARG A 139 -18.18 -5.98 -9.45
N ALA A 140 -19.13 -5.74 -10.35
CA ALA A 140 -19.99 -4.56 -10.27
C ALA A 140 -20.75 -4.51 -8.93
N VAL A 141 -21.31 -5.64 -8.50
CA VAL A 141 -21.97 -5.79 -7.20
C VAL A 141 -20.99 -5.52 -6.05
N ALA A 142 -19.77 -6.07 -6.10
CA ALA A 142 -18.75 -5.83 -5.09
C ALA A 142 -18.38 -4.35 -5.00
N ASN A 143 -18.08 -3.70 -6.13
CA ASN A 143 -17.77 -2.27 -6.19
C ASN A 143 -18.91 -1.41 -5.63
N CYS A 144 -20.16 -1.71 -6.00
CA CYS A 144 -21.34 -1.07 -5.43
C CYS A 144 -21.42 -1.27 -3.90
N ARG A 145 -21.16 -2.49 -3.42
CA ARG A 145 -21.14 -2.81 -1.99
C ARG A 145 -19.98 -2.19 -1.23
N ASP A 146 -18.92 -1.78 -1.91
CA ASP A 146 -17.78 -1.09 -1.29
C ASP A 146 -17.87 0.44 -1.46
N GLY A 147 -18.82 0.92 -2.27
CA GLY A 147 -18.99 2.34 -2.57
C GLY A 147 -17.96 2.88 -3.57
N LEU A 148 -17.42 2.01 -4.42
CA LEU A 148 -16.44 2.35 -5.45
C LEU A 148 -17.16 2.78 -6.72
N GLY A 149 -17.16 4.08 -7.01
CA GLY A 149 -17.76 4.66 -8.22
C GLY A 149 -19.29 4.72 -8.18
N HIS A 150 -19.90 4.93 -9.34
CA HIS A 150 -21.36 4.95 -9.49
C HIS A 150 -21.93 3.54 -9.57
N CYS A 151 -22.97 3.25 -8.79
CA CYS A 151 -23.67 1.97 -8.86
C CYS A 151 -24.87 2.04 -9.80
N ASP A 152 -24.80 1.30 -10.91
CA ASP A 152 -25.94 1.10 -11.79
C ASP A 152 -26.77 -0.13 -11.39
N TYR A 153 -27.96 0.13 -10.88
CA TYR A 153 -28.91 -0.90 -10.44
C TYR A 153 -29.59 -1.65 -11.60
N SER A 154 -29.54 -1.14 -12.84
CA SER A 154 -30.23 -1.73 -13.99
C SER A 154 -29.70 -3.13 -14.34
N GLY A 155 -28.42 -3.37 -14.06
CA GLY A 155 -27.75 -4.65 -14.31
C GLY A 155 -27.90 -5.68 -13.20
N LEU A 156 -28.54 -5.34 -12.08
CA LEU A 156 -28.60 -6.18 -10.87
C LEU A 156 -29.86 -7.05 -10.81
N THR A 157 -29.72 -8.24 -10.25
CA THR A 157 -30.87 -9.03 -9.81
C THR A 157 -31.50 -8.42 -8.55
N GLY A 158 -32.75 -8.79 -8.24
CA GLY A 158 -33.42 -8.27 -7.05
C GLY A 158 -32.72 -8.62 -5.73
N SER A 159 -32.02 -9.75 -5.65
CA SER A 159 -31.19 -10.09 -4.47
C SER A 159 -29.94 -9.23 -4.40
N GLU A 160 -29.21 -9.07 -5.50
CA GLU A 160 -28.00 -8.24 -5.56
C GLU A 160 -28.33 -6.77 -5.23
N ALA A 161 -29.42 -6.24 -5.77
CA ALA A 161 -29.87 -4.89 -5.47
C ALA A 161 -30.17 -4.68 -3.98
N ARG A 162 -30.77 -5.67 -3.30
CA ARG A 162 -31.02 -5.60 -1.85
C ARG A 162 -29.73 -5.64 -1.05
N GLU A 163 -28.78 -6.48 -1.43
CA GLU A 163 -27.47 -6.55 -0.78
C GLU A 163 -26.68 -5.24 -0.92
N VAL A 164 -26.67 -4.66 -2.13
CA VAL A 164 -26.05 -3.36 -2.38
C VAL A 164 -26.74 -2.27 -1.56
N ALA A 165 -28.06 -2.18 -1.57
CA ALA A 165 -28.81 -1.17 -0.82
C ALA A 165 -28.56 -1.27 0.69
N GLN A 166 -28.45 -2.48 1.23
CA GLN A 166 -28.09 -2.67 2.63
C GLN A 166 -26.67 -2.16 2.94
N ALA A 167 -25.70 -2.47 2.07
CA ALA A 167 -24.33 -2.01 2.23
C ALA A 167 -24.24 -0.47 2.13
N GLU A 168 -24.97 0.13 1.19
CA GLU A 168 -25.08 1.59 1.04
C GLU A 168 -25.69 2.24 2.30
N SER A 169 -26.78 1.69 2.83
CA SER A 169 -27.40 2.19 4.08
C SER A 169 -26.41 2.13 5.24
N GLN A 170 -25.69 1.01 5.38
CA GLN A 170 -24.71 0.84 6.44
C GLN A 170 -23.57 1.85 6.33
N ARG A 171 -23.05 2.10 5.12
CA ARG A 171 -22.03 3.14 4.91
C ARG A 171 -22.56 4.53 5.23
N ASN A 172 -23.79 4.85 4.83
CA ASN A 172 -24.40 6.15 5.12
C ASN A 172 -24.56 6.37 6.64
N VAL A 173 -25.01 5.35 7.38
CA VAL A 173 -25.07 5.38 8.85
C VAL A 173 -23.69 5.66 9.45
N THR A 174 -22.66 4.95 8.98
CA THR A 174 -21.27 5.16 9.43
C THR A 174 -20.82 6.59 9.14
N SER A 175 -20.94 7.07 7.90
CA SER A 175 -20.54 8.43 7.53
C SER A 175 -21.26 9.47 8.39
N CYS A 176 -22.57 9.30 8.61
CA CYS A 176 -23.34 10.22 9.45
C CYS A 176 -22.94 10.17 10.93
N SER A 177 -22.61 8.99 11.45
CA SER A 177 -22.20 8.83 12.86
C SER A 177 -20.87 9.50 13.16
N TYR A 178 -19.96 9.52 12.20
CA TYR A 178 -18.65 10.16 12.32
C TYR A 178 -18.59 11.58 11.74
N GLY A 179 -19.69 12.09 11.20
CA GLY A 179 -19.73 13.41 10.56
C GLY A 179 -18.86 13.51 9.29
N TRP A 180 -18.66 12.40 8.58
CA TRP A 180 -17.91 12.38 7.33
C TRP A 180 -18.71 12.97 6.17
N GLU A 181 -17.98 13.48 5.17
CA GLU A 181 -18.55 13.88 3.89
C GLU A 181 -19.27 12.68 3.24
N GLY A 182 -20.41 12.94 2.60
CA GLY A 182 -21.25 11.89 2.02
C GLY A 182 -22.32 11.33 2.97
N CYS A 183 -22.43 11.83 4.20
CA CYS A 183 -23.63 11.60 5.02
C CYS A 183 -24.86 12.23 4.36
N ASP A 184 -25.88 11.42 4.10
CA ASP A 184 -27.20 11.85 3.65
C ASP A 184 -28.26 11.43 4.68
N ARG A 185 -28.62 12.38 5.55
CA ARG A 185 -29.63 12.14 6.60
C ARG A 185 -31.03 11.84 6.05
N SER A 186 -31.32 12.20 4.80
CA SER A 186 -32.62 11.93 4.18
C SER A 186 -32.83 10.45 3.86
N LYS A 187 -31.74 9.69 3.75
CA LYS A 187 -31.74 8.24 3.46
C LYS A 187 -31.77 7.36 4.70
N LEU A 188 -31.71 7.94 5.90
CA LEU A 188 -31.76 7.18 7.15
C LEU A 188 -33.20 6.80 7.48
N THR A 189 -33.41 5.55 7.88
CA THR A 189 -34.64 5.18 8.58
C THR A 189 -34.71 5.88 9.94
N ARG A 190 -35.91 5.96 10.54
CA ARG A 190 -36.08 6.54 11.89
C ARG A 190 -35.19 5.90 12.94
N ARG A 191 -34.95 4.59 12.84
CA ARG A 191 -34.08 3.85 13.76
C ARG A 191 -32.62 4.23 13.57
N GLU A 192 -32.15 4.24 12.33
CA GLU A 192 -30.78 4.63 11.97
C GLU A 192 -30.50 6.09 12.33
N ALA A 193 -31.45 7.00 12.12
CA ALA A 193 -31.32 8.40 12.51
C ALA A 193 -31.13 8.55 14.03
N ALA A 194 -31.88 7.80 14.84
CA ALA A 194 -31.72 7.82 16.30
C ALA A 194 -30.36 7.25 16.75
N GLU A 195 -29.85 6.22 16.06
CA GLU A 195 -28.51 5.66 16.28
C GLU A 195 -27.41 6.69 15.97
N VAL A 196 -27.50 7.32 14.79
CA VAL A 196 -26.60 8.41 14.37
C VAL A 196 -26.63 9.56 15.38
N ASP A 197 -27.81 10.01 15.79
CA ASP A 197 -27.94 11.13 16.74
C ASP A 197 -27.32 10.79 18.11
N SER A 198 -27.44 9.53 18.54
CA SER A 198 -26.76 9.06 19.75
C SER A 198 -25.24 9.09 19.58
N ALA A 199 -24.71 8.61 18.45
CA ALA A 199 -23.27 8.60 18.18
C ALA A 199 -22.69 10.02 18.12
N VAL A 200 -23.35 10.92 17.39
CA VAL A 200 -22.97 12.34 17.27
C VAL A 200 -22.98 13.01 18.64
N ARG A 201 -24.02 12.77 19.46
CA ARG A 201 -24.11 13.32 20.81
C ARG A 201 -22.99 12.82 21.73
N VAL A 202 -22.65 11.53 21.65
CA VAL A 202 -21.54 10.95 22.42
C VAL A 202 -20.21 11.60 22.04
N SER A 203 -19.93 11.75 20.75
CA SER A 203 -18.72 12.43 20.26
C SER A 203 -18.68 13.89 20.72
N ASN A 204 -19.79 14.62 20.55
CA ASN A 204 -19.89 16.02 20.94
C ASN A 204 -19.65 16.23 22.44
N ILE A 205 -20.21 15.37 23.30
CA ILE A 205 -19.97 15.44 24.74
C ILE A 205 -18.49 15.22 25.05
N SER A 206 -17.82 14.29 24.36
CA SER A 206 -16.38 14.06 24.52
C SER A 206 -15.58 15.31 24.15
N ASP A 207 -15.88 15.91 22.99
CA ASP A 207 -15.22 17.12 22.50
C ASP A 207 -15.40 18.29 23.48
N CYS A 208 -16.62 18.50 23.97
CA CYS A 208 -16.91 19.52 24.98
C CYS A 208 -16.20 19.26 26.32
N ARG A 209 -16.12 17.99 26.74
CA ARG A 209 -15.40 17.59 27.96
C ARG A 209 -13.90 17.83 27.83
N GLU A 210 -13.33 17.66 26.64
CA GLU A 210 -11.92 17.92 26.37
C GLU A 210 -11.64 19.40 26.06
N GLY A 211 -12.67 20.18 25.73
CA GLY A 211 -12.54 21.58 25.36
C GLY A 211 -12.01 21.76 23.93
N ARG A 212 -12.41 20.86 23.02
CA ARG A 212 -12.10 20.96 21.60
C ARG A 212 -12.99 21.98 20.92
N ASP A 213 -12.48 22.60 19.86
CA ASP A 213 -13.21 23.58 19.05
C ASP A 213 -14.43 22.98 18.32
N SER A 214 -14.46 21.65 18.16
CA SER A 214 -15.60 20.91 17.59
C SER A 214 -16.80 20.76 18.53
N CYS A 215 -16.71 21.22 19.77
CA CYS A 215 -17.83 21.20 20.71
C CYS A 215 -18.98 22.11 20.24
N ASP A 216 -20.14 21.49 19.97
CA ASP A 216 -21.40 22.17 19.69
C ASP A 216 -22.32 22.14 20.91
N TYR A 217 -22.47 23.29 21.56
CA TYR A 217 -23.35 23.47 22.72
C TYR A 217 -24.84 23.25 22.41
N SER A 218 -25.27 23.42 21.16
CA SER A 218 -26.66 23.26 20.76
C SER A 218 -27.14 21.80 20.82
N LEU A 219 -26.20 20.85 20.75
CA LEU A 219 -26.46 19.42 20.81
C LEU A 219 -26.50 18.85 22.24
N LEU A 220 -26.20 19.67 23.25
CA LEU A 220 -26.20 19.26 24.65
C LEU A 220 -27.60 19.38 25.26
N SER A 221 -27.99 18.38 26.06
CA SER A 221 -29.13 18.57 26.96
C SER A 221 -28.78 19.54 28.09
N ARG A 222 -29.81 20.02 28.78
CA ARG A 222 -29.64 20.91 29.94
C ARG A 222 -28.76 20.31 31.04
N SER A 223 -28.80 18.99 31.25
CA SER A 223 -27.94 18.33 32.24
C SER A 223 -26.49 18.24 31.74
N GLU A 224 -26.28 17.87 30.48
CA GLU A 224 -24.95 17.78 29.88
C GLU A 224 -24.28 19.15 29.84
N ALA A 225 -24.98 20.21 29.41
CA ALA A 225 -24.44 21.57 29.40
C ALA A 225 -23.94 22.00 30.79
N ARG A 226 -24.66 21.64 31.86
CA ARG A 226 -24.21 21.91 33.25
C ARG A 226 -22.95 21.15 33.62
N GLU A 227 -22.80 19.90 33.19
CA GLU A 227 -21.58 19.13 33.38
C GLU A 227 -20.40 19.74 32.61
N ILE A 228 -20.62 20.11 31.35
CA ILE A 228 -19.60 20.76 30.52
C ILE A 228 -19.15 22.08 31.13
N THR A 229 -20.07 22.96 31.55
CA THR A 229 -19.70 24.23 32.23
C THR A 229 -18.82 24.02 33.46
N ARG A 230 -19.06 22.94 34.24
CA ARG A 230 -18.19 22.60 35.38
C ARG A 230 -16.80 22.17 34.92
N ALA A 231 -16.72 21.33 33.89
CA ALA A 231 -15.45 20.89 33.33
C ALA A 231 -14.64 22.05 32.73
N GLU A 232 -15.28 22.96 32.01
CA GLU A 232 -14.64 24.16 31.46
C GLU A 232 -14.11 25.07 32.56
N ARG A 233 -14.92 25.33 33.59
CA ARG A 233 -14.50 26.16 34.72
C ARG A 233 -13.31 25.53 35.45
N ALA A 234 -13.31 24.21 35.61
CA ALA A 234 -12.17 23.50 36.18
C ALA A 234 -10.89 23.70 35.35
N ARG A 235 -10.98 23.56 34.02
CA ARG A 235 -9.84 23.83 33.12
C ARG A 235 -9.36 25.28 33.19
N ASN A 236 -10.29 26.24 33.14
CA ASN A 236 -9.98 27.66 33.27
C ASN A 236 -9.30 27.97 34.60
N TYR A 237 -9.80 27.43 35.70
CA TYR A 237 -9.18 27.55 37.02
C TYR A 237 -7.76 26.96 37.05
N THR A 238 -7.55 25.78 36.48
CA THR A 238 -6.22 25.16 36.34
C THR A 238 -5.27 26.01 35.49
N ALA A 239 -5.74 26.57 34.37
CA ALA A 239 -4.95 27.47 33.52
C ALA A 239 -4.53 28.74 34.30
N CYS A 240 -5.47 29.34 35.04
CA CYS A 240 -5.21 30.49 35.90
C CYS A 240 -4.19 30.19 37.01
N LEU A 241 -4.29 29.02 37.67
CA LEU A 241 -3.34 28.61 38.71
C LEU A 241 -1.93 28.42 38.16
N ASN A 242 -1.82 27.80 36.98
CA ASN A 242 -0.55 27.46 36.36
C ASN A 242 0.06 28.59 35.52
N ARG A 243 -0.65 29.71 35.33
CA ARG A 243 -0.27 30.82 34.45
C ARG A 243 0.12 30.36 33.04
N ARG A 244 -0.60 29.37 32.50
CA ARG A 244 -0.37 28.81 31.16
C ARG A 244 -1.68 28.75 30.40
N GLY A 245 -1.65 29.17 29.13
CA GLY A 245 -2.84 29.23 28.28
C GLY A 245 -3.75 30.42 28.62
N TYR A 246 -4.99 30.37 28.13
CA TYR A 246 -5.99 31.41 28.36
C TYR A 246 -6.65 31.24 29.74
N CYS A 247 -6.66 32.31 30.54
CA CYS A 247 -7.30 32.39 31.85
C CYS A 247 -8.32 33.54 31.85
N ASP A 248 -9.59 33.22 32.04
CA ASP A 248 -10.67 34.19 32.20
C ASP A 248 -11.10 34.23 33.67
N ARG A 249 -10.66 35.26 34.40
CA ARG A 249 -10.99 35.44 35.82
C ARG A 249 -12.47 35.68 36.06
N SER A 250 -13.23 36.15 35.07
CA SER A 250 -14.67 36.40 35.19
C SER A 250 -15.49 35.10 35.31
N ARG A 251 -14.91 33.98 34.87
CA ARG A 251 -15.54 32.64 34.89
C ARG A 251 -15.22 31.83 36.15
N LEU A 252 -14.49 32.41 37.11
CA LEU A 252 -14.15 31.78 38.40
C LEU A 252 -15.21 32.11 39.46
N THR A 253 -15.38 31.23 40.46
CA THR A 253 -16.07 31.68 41.69
C THR A 253 -15.22 32.65 42.49
N PRO A 254 -15.83 33.45 43.36
CA PRO A 254 -15.08 34.29 44.31
C PRO A 254 -14.01 33.51 45.08
N SER A 255 -14.32 32.28 45.51
CA SER A 255 -13.40 31.39 46.23
C SER A 255 -12.21 30.89 45.39
N GLU A 256 -12.40 30.71 44.09
CA GLU A 256 -11.33 30.32 43.16
C GLU A 256 -10.48 31.54 42.80
N ALA A 257 -11.11 32.68 42.49
CA ALA A 257 -10.43 33.91 42.13
C ALA A 257 -9.49 34.42 43.24
N ALA A 258 -9.86 34.22 44.51
CA ALA A 258 -9.03 34.55 45.67
C ALA A 258 -7.73 33.71 45.77
N LYS A 259 -7.70 32.52 45.15
CA LYS A 259 -6.52 31.63 45.12
C LYS A 259 -5.62 31.90 43.93
N ILE A 260 -6.08 32.66 42.94
CA ILE A 260 -5.27 33.04 41.78
C ILE A 260 -4.43 34.27 42.17
N PRO A 261 -3.09 34.19 42.13
CA PRO A 261 -2.24 35.33 42.41
C PRO A 261 -2.61 36.55 41.53
N PRO A 262 -2.41 37.79 42.01
CA PRO A 262 -2.53 38.97 41.14
C PRO A 262 -1.52 38.88 39.99
N ASP A 263 -1.92 39.37 38.81
CA ASP A 263 -0.96 39.56 37.72
C ASP A 263 0.10 40.55 38.18
N VAL A 264 1.36 40.13 38.13
CA VAL A 264 2.47 41.06 38.33
C VAL A 264 2.58 41.80 37.02
N ARG A 265 2.02 43.01 36.96
CA ARG A 265 2.25 43.94 35.86
C ARG A 265 3.76 44.03 35.59
N GLU A 266 4.14 43.97 34.32
CA GLU A 266 5.35 44.56 33.77
C GLU A 266 5.50 46.00 34.27
N ASP A 267 6.14 46.18 35.42
CA ASP A 267 6.65 47.46 35.93
C ASP A 267 8.10 47.24 36.42
N SER A 268 8.92 46.66 35.55
CA SER A 268 10.37 46.53 35.77
C SER A 268 11.14 46.69 34.47
N LEU A 269 10.96 47.84 33.82
CA LEU A 269 12.00 48.48 33.02
C LEU A 269 12.01 49.97 33.36
N ILE A 270 12.61 50.30 34.51
CA ILE A 270 13.06 51.65 34.83
C ILE A 270 14.55 51.74 34.40
N HIS A 271 14.85 52.81 33.67
CA HIS A 271 16.17 53.45 33.46
C HIS A 271 17.19 52.82 32.49
N MET A 272 17.28 53.44 31.30
CA MET A 272 18.53 54.11 30.91
C MET A 272 18.23 55.54 30.43
N ASP A 273 19.13 56.44 30.81
CA ASP A 273 19.07 57.91 30.78
C ASP A 273 18.87 58.59 29.40
N PRO A 274 18.47 59.88 29.39
CA PRO A 274 18.25 60.70 28.21
C PRO A 274 19.52 61.47 27.77
N GLY A 275 19.78 61.52 26.46
CA GLY A 275 20.79 62.39 25.85
C GLY A 275 20.54 62.51 24.36
N GLY A 276 20.06 63.68 23.90
CA GLY A 276 19.51 63.97 22.56
C GLY A 276 20.51 64.00 21.38
N PRO A 277 20.24 64.73 20.27
CA PRO A 277 19.18 65.71 20.00
C PRO A 277 18.29 65.40 18.77
N ILE A 278 17.21 66.18 18.69
CA ILE A 278 16.24 66.31 17.60
C ILE A 278 16.79 67.30 16.55
N ASP A 279 16.64 67.00 15.26
CA ASP A 279 15.96 67.84 14.23
C ASP A 279 16.17 67.23 12.82
N PRO A 280 15.14 67.17 11.96
CA PRO A 280 15.17 68.16 10.88
C PRO A 280 13.76 68.65 10.46
N TYR A 281 13.56 69.96 10.53
CA TYR A 281 12.50 70.78 9.94
C TYR A 281 11.22 70.98 10.77
N GLY A 282 11.27 71.97 11.66
CA GLY A 282 10.10 72.75 12.08
C GLY A 282 9.80 73.94 11.15
N ARG A 283 8.51 74.19 10.89
CA ARG A 283 7.83 75.45 10.51
C ARG A 283 6.34 75.13 10.32
N GLU A 284 5.35 75.80 10.89
CA GLU A 284 5.20 76.90 11.86
C GLU A 284 4.01 76.56 12.76
#